data_AF-A0A7S3IVI2-F1
#
_entry.id   AF-A0A7S3IVI2-F1
#
_cell.length_a   1.000
_cell.length_b   1.000
_cell.length_c   1.000
_cell.angle_alpha   90.00
_cell.angle_beta   90.00
_cell.angle_gamma   90.00
#
_symmetry.space_group_name_H-M   'P 1'
#
loop_
_entity.id
_entity.type
_entity.pdbx_description
1 polymer ?
#
loop_
_entity_poly.entity_id
_entity_poly.type
_entity_poly.pdbx_seq_one_letter_code
_entity_poly.pdbx_strand_id
1 'polypeptide(L)'
;KGDNKEQVAMLRKTITNGKEQDLTNLNNGQGVPMSANLDYYLHKVVVEKSKVFTSATRPLRLPFKYRMEHEQTERDDMFMMMFKTGDDMRQDKLCLQLFQ
;
A
#
# COMPACT_ATOMS: atom_id res chain seq x y z
N LYS A 1 -12.06 18.27 14.98
CA LYS A 1 -12.49 16.89 14.63
C LYS A 1 -13.00 16.73 13.18
N GLY A 2 -12.84 17.72 12.28
CA GLY A 2 -13.26 17.62 10.86
C GLY A 2 -12.20 17.12 9.85
N ASP A 3 -10.92 17.16 10.23
CA ASP A 3 -9.77 17.12 9.31
C ASP A 3 -9.54 15.74 8.64
N ASN A 4 -9.84 14.62 9.31
CA ASN A 4 -9.50 13.29 8.80
C ASN A 4 -10.42 12.82 7.66
N LYS A 5 -11.71 13.20 7.67
CA LYS A 5 -12.64 12.80 6.59
C LYS A 5 -12.28 13.48 5.27
N GLU A 6 -11.92 14.75 5.32
CA GLU A 6 -11.48 15.52 4.16
C GLU A 6 -10.16 15.00 3.61
N GLN A 7 -9.21 14.64 4.49
CA GLN A 7 -7.93 14.05 4.08
C GLN A 7 -8.08 12.68 3.43
N VAL A 8 -8.95 11.81 3.97
CA VAL A 8 -9.25 10.52 3.33
C VAL A 8 -9.94 10.74 1.98
N ALA A 9 -10.86 11.71 1.88
CA ALA A 9 -11.49 12.05 0.60
C ALA A 9 -10.47 12.60 -0.41
N MET A 10 -9.53 13.43 0.03
CA MET A 10 -8.45 13.97 -0.80
C MET A 10 -7.52 12.86 -1.26
N LEU A 11 -7.08 11.96 -0.37
CA LEU A 11 -6.25 10.79 -0.72
C LEU A 11 -6.94 9.94 -1.79
N ARG A 12 -8.21 9.59 -1.57
CA ARG A 12 -8.99 8.80 -2.54
C ARG A 12 -9.12 9.52 -3.87
N LYS A 13 -9.38 10.83 -3.86
CA LYS A 13 -9.46 11.65 -5.06
C LYS A 13 -8.12 11.67 -5.83
N THR A 14 -7.00 11.83 -5.12
CA THR A 14 -5.66 11.82 -5.72
C THR A 14 -5.36 10.47 -6.38
N ILE A 15 -5.62 9.35 -5.68
CA ILE A 15 -5.39 8.01 -6.22
C ILE A 15 -6.29 7.74 -7.45
N THR A 16 -7.57 8.12 -7.39
CA THR A 16 -8.52 7.89 -8.49
C THR A 16 -8.22 8.77 -9.71
N ASN A 17 -7.83 10.04 -9.50
CA ASN A 17 -7.56 10.97 -10.60
C ASN A 17 -6.33 10.59 -11.43
N GLY A 18 -5.34 9.94 -10.82
CA GLY A 18 -4.07 9.64 -11.47
C GLY A 18 -4.12 8.52 -12.51
N LYS A 19 -5.17 7.66 -12.56
CA LYS A 19 -5.11 6.30 -13.18
C LYS A 19 -3.98 5.39 -12.63
N GLU A 20 -3.03 5.93 -11.87
CA GLU A 20 -1.89 5.30 -11.20
C GLU A 20 -2.26 4.27 -10.11
N GLN A 21 -3.55 4.11 -9.79
CA GLN A 21 -4.02 3.07 -8.89
C GLN A 21 -3.82 1.67 -9.47
N ASP A 22 -3.80 1.54 -10.80
CA ASP A 22 -3.62 0.29 -11.53
C ASP A 22 -2.17 0.15 -11.98
N LEU A 23 -1.48 -0.78 -11.32
CA LEU A 23 -0.08 -1.09 -11.52
C LEU A 23 0.14 -2.16 -12.59
N THR A 24 -0.92 -2.79 -13.12
CA THR A 24 -0.79 -3.79 -14.19
C THR A 24 -0.21 -3.20 -15.48
N ASN A 25 -0.28 -1.87 -15.64
CA ASN A 25 0.37 -1.16 -16.74
C ASN A 25 1.91 -1.20 -16.65
N LEU A 26 2.47 -1.67 -15.54
CA LEU A 26 3.91 -1.81 -15.29
C LEU A 26 4.34 -3.28 -15.45
N ASN A 27 5.63 -3.49 -15.70
CA ASN A 27 6.25 -4.82 -15.81
C ASN A 27 5.45 -5.79 -16.71
N ASN A 28 5.08 -5.36 -17.92
CA ASN A 28 4.38 -6.18 -18.91
C ASN A 28 3.09 -6.83 -18.41
N GLY A 29 2.26 -6.13 -17.62
CA GLY A 29 1.02 -6.72 -17.09
C GLY A 29 1.18 -7.37 -15.73
N GLN A 30 2.42 -7.56 -15.25
CA GLN A 30 2.66 -8.33 -14.04
C GLN A 30 2.46 -7.55 -12.74
N GLY A 31 2.36 -6.21 -12.80
CA GLY A 31 2.33 -5.37 -11.62
C GLY A 31 3.73 -5.15 -11.02
N VAL A 32 3.77 -4.58 -9.82
CA VAL A 32 5.04 -4.19 -9.17
C VAL A 32 5.47 -5.27 -8.17
N PRO A 33 6.67 -5.86 -8.29
CA PRO A 33 7.16 -6.80 -7.29
C PRO A 33 7.42 -6.08 -5.97
N MET A 34 7.03 -6.71 -4.87
CA MET A 34 7.19 -6.15 -3.54
C MET A 34 8.66 -6.29 -3.10
N SER A 35 9.30 -5.17 -2.78
CA SER A 35 10.76 -5.16 -2.52
C SER A 35 11.21 -5.97 -1.30
N ALA A 36 10.33 -6.19 -0.32
CA ALA A 36 10.61 -7.05 0.84
C ALA A 36 10.21 -8.52 0.63
N ASN A 37 9.45 -8.86 -0.43
CA ASN A 37 9.21 -10.23 -0.85
C ASN A 37 8.91 -10.26 -2.37
N LEU A 38 9.90 -10.71 -3.14
CA LEU A 38 9.84 -10.69 -4.61
C LEU A 38 8.80 -11.65 -5.19
N ASP A 39 8.31 -12.61 -4.40
CA ASP A 39 7.26 -13.54 -4.83
C ASP A 39 5.91 -12.82 -4.97
N TYR A 40 5.73 -11.65 -4.33
CA TYR A 40 4.48 -10.90 -4.29
C TYR A 40 4.47 -9.80 -5.34
N TYR A 41 3.47 -9.83 -6.22
CA TYR A 41 3.26 -8.80 -7.23
C TYR A 41 2.01 -7.99 -6.91
N LEU A 42 2.19 -6.67 -6.74
CA LEU A 42 1.13 -5.72 -6.45
C LEU A 42 0.49 -5.23 -7.76
N HIS A 43 -0.82 -5.38 -7.88
CA HIS A 43 -1.56 -5.04 -9.10
C HIS A 43 -2.34 -3.74 -8.98
N LYS A 44 -3.03 -3.51 -7.86
CA LYS A 44 -3.93 -2.35 -7.77
C LYS A 44 -4.18 -1.91 -6.35
N VAL A 45 -4.25 -0.61 -6.12
CA VAL A 45 -4.73 -0.04 -4.84
C VAL A 45 -6.25 -0.18 -4.71
N VAL A 46 -6.72 -0.71 -3.58
CA VAL A 46 -8.14 -0.73 -3.22
C VAL A 46 -8.52 0.58 -2.52
N VAL A 47 -8.84 1.60 -3.32
CA VAL A 47 -9.05 2.99 -2.87
C VAL A 47 -10.06 3.12 -1.74
N GLU A 48 -11.18 2.40 -1.82
CA GLU A 48 -12.26 2.46 -0.82
C GLU A 48 -11.81 2.04 0.58
N LYS A 49 -10.80 1.16 0.66
CA LYS A 49 -10.28 0.64 1.93
C LYS A 49 -9.02 1.38 2.41
N SER A 50 -8.58 2.39 1.66
CA SER A 50 -7.45 3.24 2.03
C SER A 50 -7.78 4.14 3.21
N LYS A 51 -6.80 4.39 4.08
CA LYS A 51 -6.98 5.14 5.34
C LYS A 51 -5.79 6.03 5.65
N VAL A 52 -6.06 7.20 6.23
CA VAL A 52 -5.06 8.08 6.86
C VAL A 52 -5.15 7.90 8.38
N PHE A 53 -4.02 7.68 9.04
CA PHE A 53 -3.94 7.61 10.50
C PHE A 53 -3.79 9.01 11.11
N THR A 54 -4.24 9.18 12.34
CA THR A 54 -4.33 10.48 13.03
C THR A 54 -3.06 10.85 13.81
N SER A 55 -1.97 10.09 13.71
CA SER A 55 -0.71 10.39 14.40
C SER A 55 0.01 11.59 13.75
N ALA A 56 1.06 12.10 14.42
CA ALA A 56 1.79 13.30 14.02
C ALA A 56 2.30 13.25 12.57
N THR A 57 2.83 12.10 12.13
CA THR A 57 3.34 11.88 10.76
C THR A 57 2.29 11.45 9.75
N ARG A 58 1.03 11.28 10.18
CA ARG A 58 -0.13 10.91 9.36
C ARG A 58 0.14 9.76 8.37
N PRO A 59 0.52 8.57 8.87
CA PRO A 59 0.78 7.43 8.00
C PRO A 59 -0.42 7.08 7.14
N LEU A 60 -0.14 6.65 5.91
CA LEU A 60 -1.14 6.15 4.97
C LEU A 60 -1.17 4.63 5.04
N ARG A 61 -2.37 4.05 5.02
CA ARG A 61 -2.58 2.62 4.84
C ARG A 61 -3.23 2.38 3.49
N LEU A 62 -2.51 1.69 2.61
CA LEU A 62 -2.98 1.33 1.28
C LEU A 62 -3.12 -0.20 1.19
N PRO A 63 -4.34 -0.71 0.98
CA PRO A 63 -4.58 -2.10 0.58
C PRO A 63 -4.29 -2.28 -0.90
N PHE A 64 -3.62 -3.37 -1.24
CA PHE A 64 -3.35 -3.77 -2.62
C PHE A 64 -3.99 -5.11 -2.96
N LYS A 65 -4.52 -5.23 -4.17
CA LYS A 65 -4.70 -6.52 -4.83
C LYS A 65 -3.34 -7.02 -5.29
N TYR A 66 -3.12 -8.31 -5.12
CA TYR A 66 -1.83 -8.94 -5.37
C TYR A 66 -1.99 -10.37 -5.89
N ARG A 67 -0.91 -10.90 -6.45
CA ARG A 67 -0.75 -12.31 -6.81
C ARG A 67 0.64 -12.78 -6.40
N MET A 68 0.84 -14.10 -6.34
CA MET A 68 2.19 -14.67 -6.26
C MET A 68 2.77 -14.97 -7.65
N GLU A 69 4.10 -15.07 -7.78
CA GLU A 69 4.82 -15.29 -9.04
C GLU A 69 4.25 -16.47 -9.88
N HIS A 70 3.83 -17.54 -9.22
CA HIS A 70 3.33 -18.76 -9.87
C HIS A 70 1.80 -18.81 -10.02
N GLU A 71 1.10 -17.72 -9.71
CA GLU A 71 -0.36 -17.67 -9.73
C GLU A 71 -0.90 -16.92 -10.95
N GLN A 72 -1.94 -17.48 -11.55
CA GLN A 72 -2.60 -16.87 -12.72
C GLN A 72 -3.66 -15.84 -12.33
N THR A 73 -4.17 -15.91 -11.10
CA THR A 73 -5.26 -15.06 -10.61
C THR A 73 -4.84 -14.30 -9.36
N GLU A 74 -5.41 -13.12 -9.16
CA GLU A 74 -5.26 -12.38 -7.91
C GLU A 74 -5.81 -13.17 -6.73
N ARG A 75 -5.21 -12.94 -5.57
CA ARG A 75 -5.73 -13.46 -4.31
C ARG A 75 -7.00 -12.70 -3.88
N ASP A 76 -7.86 -13.40 -3.15
CA ASP A 76 -9.10 -12.81 -2.62
C ASP A 76 -8.83 -11.80 -1.50
N ASP A 77 -7.80 -12.06 -0.69
CA ASP A 77 -7.33 -11.16 0.35
C ASP A 77 -6.55 -9.96 -0.23
N MET A 78 -6.08 -9.08 0.65
CA MET A 78 -5.42 -7.84 0.27
C MET A 78 -4.09 -7.72 1.00
N PHE A 79 -3.06 -7.33 0.26
CA PHE A 79 -1.78 -7.02 0.83
C PHE A 79 -1.83 -5.59 1.43
N MET A 80 -1.60 -5.48 2.73
CA MET A 80 -1.72 -4.20 3.45
C MET A 80 -0.34 -3.55 3.59
N MET A 81 -0.18 -2.34 3.04
CA MET A 81 1.04 -1.56 3.22
C MET A 81 0.78 -0.29 4.02
N MET A 82 1.75 0.08 4.85
CA MET A 82 1.76 1.34 5.57
C MET A 82 2.90 2.21 5.05
N PHE A 83 2.57 3.43 4.65
CA PHE A 83 3.52 4.45 4.22
C PHE A 83 3.64 5.49 5.32
N LYS A 84 4.81 5.55 5.95
CA LYS A 84 5.14 6.54 6.99
C LYS A 84 6.14 7.52 6.39
N THR A 85 5.69 8.74 6.09
CA THR A 85 6.57 9.81 5.60
C THR A 85 7.18 10.55 6.79
N GLY A 86 8.50 10.66 6.82
CA GLY A 86 9.22 11.40 7.87
C GLY A 86 9.54 10.61 9.14
N ASP A 87 9.09 9.36 9.25
CA ASP A 87 9.52 8.45 10.33
C ASP A 87 10.77 7.67 9.91
N ASP A 88 11.78 7.64 10.79
CA ASP A 88 12.96 6.78 10.62
C ASP A 88 12.64 5.36 11.09
N MET A 89 12.45 4.46 10.14
CA MET A 89 12.07 3.06 10.40
C MET A 89 13.25 2.16 10.84
N ARG A 90 14.47 2.70 11.02
CA ARG A 90 15.63 1.88 11.41
C ARG A 90 15.48 1.23 12.78
N GLN A 91 14.92 1.96 13.75
CA GLN A 91 14.67 1.42 15.09
C GLN A 91 13.54 0.38 15.07
N ASP A 92 12.42 0.67 14.41
CA ASP A 92 11.33 -0.30 14.21
C ASP A 92 11.85 -1.60 13.56
N LYS A 93 12.72 -1.47 12.55
CA LYS A 93 13.35 -2.62 11.88
C LYS A 93 14.22 -3.44 12.84
N LEU A 94 15.06 -2.79 13.64
CA LEU A 94 15.88 -3.49 14.64
C LEU A 94 15.00 -4.21 15.67
N CYS A 95 13.95 -3.56 16.17
CA CYS A 95 13.02 -4.19 17.10
C CYS A 95 12.34 -5.42 16.49
N LEU A 96 11.93 -5.36 15.22
CA LEU A 96 11.33 -6.52 14.54
C LEU A 96 12.30 -7.70 14.42
N GLN A 97 13.61 -7.44 14.22
CA GLN A 97 14.63 -8.50 14.19
C GLN A 97 14.79 -9.23 15.53
N LEU A 98 14.43 -8.60 16.66
CA LEU A 98 14.47 -9.25 17.97
C LEU A 98 13.33 -10.26 18.17
N PHE A 99 12.27 -10.16 17.37
CA PHE A 99 11.10 -11.05 17.45
C PHE A 99 11.07 -12.11 16.34
N GLN A 100 12.12 -12.16 15.50
CA GLN A 100 12.32 -13.19 14.47
C GLN A 100 13.19 -14.31 15.01
#